data_AF-A0A7L2SWI6-F1
#
_entry.id   AF-A0A7L2SWI6-F1
#
_cell.length_a   1.000
_cell.length_b   1.000
_cell.length_c   1.000
_cell.angle_alpha   90.00
_cell.angle_beta   90.00
_cell.angle_gamma   90.00
#
_symmetry.space_group_name_H-M   'P 1'
#
loop_
_entity.id
_entity.type
_entity.pdbx_description
1 polymer ?
#
loop_
_entity_poly.entity_id
_entity_poly.type
_entity_poly.pdbx_seq_one_letter_code
_entity_poly.pdbx_strand_id
1 'polypeptide(L)'
;MFAILAERALGPRLFGVFPQGRLEQYIPSRRLRTEDLRDPAVSGEIAVKMSRFHGMVMPFNKEPKWLFGTMEWYLKQIAELTFAEPEQREKLEQLRSYNLEQEMRSLRDLLESTPSPVVFCHNDVQEGNILLLAGREGSSDRLMLIDFEYSSYNYR
;
A
#
# COMPACT_ATOMS: atom_id res chain seq x y z
N MET A 1 3.36 -12.67 5.72
CA MET A 1 3.96 -11.77 4.72
C MET A 1 5.35 -11.30 5.11
N PHE A 2 5.51 -10.60 6.24
CA PHE A 2 6.80 -10.06 6.70
C PHE A 2 7.95 -11.08 6.75
N ALA A 3 7.70 -12.30 7.23
CA ALA A 3 8.71 -13.37 7.22
C ALA A 3 9.24 -13.70 5.82
N ILE A 4 8.36 -13.82 4.83
CA ILE A 4 8.74 -14.12 3.43
C ILE A 4 9.53 -12.97 2.82
N LEU A 5 9.15 -11.73 3.12
CA LEU A 5 9.87 -10.54 2.62
C LEU A 5 11.26 -10.41 3.25
N ALA A 6 11.39 -10.72 4.54
CA ALA A 6 12.68 -10.79 5.22
C ALA A 6 13.57 -11.92 4.66
N GLU A 7 13.02 -13.12 4.46
CA GLU A 7 13.74 -14.27 3.87
C GLU A 7 14.24 -13.99 2.45
N ARG A 8 13.48 -13.21 1.67
CA ARG A 8 13.85 -12.81 0.30
C ARG A 8 14.72 -11.56 0.25
N ALA A 9 15.14 -11.01 1.39
CA ALA A 9 15.93 -9.77 1.50
C ALA A 9 15.27 -8.55 0.82
N LEU A 10 13.94 -8.50 0.86
CA LEU A 10 13.12 -7.43 0.26
C LEU A 10 12.64 -6.39 1.26
N GLY A 11 12.86 -6.66 2.55
CA GLY A 11 12.57 -5.75 3.64
C GLY A 11 13.59 -5.93 4.77
N PRO A 12 13.38 -5.23 5.90
CA PRO A 12 14.20 -5.39 7.09
C PRO A 12 14.27 -6.85 7.53
N ARG A 13 15.42 -7.27 8.06
CA ARG A 13 15.53 -8.59 8.68
C ARG A 13 14.57 -8.67 9.87
N LEU A 14 13.73 -9.70 9.89
CA LEU A 14 12.83 -10.00 10.99
C LEU A 14 13.58 -10.79 12.08
N PHE A 15 13.60 -10.26 13.31
CA PHE A 15 14.22 -10.92 14.47
C PHE A 15 13.22 -11.73 15.29
N GLY A 16 11.95 -11.32 15.31
CA GLY A 16 10.90 -12.04 16.03
C GLY A 16 9.52 -11.40 15.88
N VAL A 17 8.48 -12.20 16.13
CA VAL A 17 7.07 -11.78 16.12
C VAL A 17 6.44 -12.20 17.44
N PHE A 18 5.62 -11.34 18.02
CA PHE A 18 4.88 -11.57 19.26
C PHE A 18 3.45 -11.02 19.12
N PRO A 19 2.51 -11.35 20.02
CA PRO A 19 1.08 -11.11 19.76
C PRO A 19 0.67 -9.65 19.50
N GLN A 20 1.50 -8.67 19.86
CA GLN A 20 1.24 -7.24 19.69
C GLN A 20 2.30 -6.52 18.85
N GLY A 21 3.19 -7.24 18.17
CA GLY A 21 4.23 -6.57 17.40
C GLY A 21 5.33 -7.49 16.87
N ARG A 22 6.41 -6.85 16.44
CA ARG A 22 7.55 -7.51 15.83
C ARG A 22 8.83 -6.72 16.09
N LEU A 23 9.96 -7.42 16.08
CA LEU A 23 11.30 -6.83 16.10
C LEU A 23 11.93 -6.99 14.73
N GLU A 24 12.38 -5.87 14.16
CA GLU A 24 12.96 -5.81 12.82
C GLU A 24 14.28 -5.04 12.86
N GLN A 25 15.11 -5.27 11.85
CA GLN A 25 16.35 -4.53 11.63
C GLN A 25 16.07 -3.03 11.51
N TYR A 26 16.81 -2.23 12.28
CA TYR A 26 16.90 -0.80 12.04
C TYR A 26 17.71 -0.53 10.77
N ILE A 27 17.16 0.29 9.87
CA ILE A 27 17.78 0.65 8.60
C ILE A 27 18.11 2.15 8.64
N PRO A 28 19.40 2.54 8.72
CA PRO A 28 19.81 3.94 8.64
C PRO A 28 19.35 4.56 7.32
N SER A 29 18.37 5.45 7.41
CA SER A 29 17.68 5.99 6.25
C SER A 29 16.87 7.23 6.62
N ARG A 30 16.38 7.95 5.60
CA ARG A 30 15.27 8.89 5.74
C ARG A 30 14.10 8.42 4.86
N ARG A 31 12.87 8.76 5.24
CA ARG A 31 11.72 8.62 4.34
C ARG A 31 11.86 9.63 3.20
N LEU A 32 11.30 9.30 2.04
CA LEU A 32 11.11 10.29 1.00
C LEU A 32 10.07 11.32 1.45
N ARG A 33 10.13 12.48 0.80
CA ARG A 33 9.15 13.55 0.86
C ARG A 33 8.45 13.63 -0.49
N THR A 34 7.28 14.26 -0.52
CA THR A 34 6.53 14.49 -1.76
C THR A 34 7.38 15.18 -2.84
N GLU A 35 8.30 16.07 -2.43
CA GLU A 35 9.22 16.77 -3.35
C GLU A 35 10.25 15.84 -4.00
N ASP A 36 10.70 14.79 -3.31
CA ASP A 36 11.65 13.80 -3.85
C ASP A 36 11.02 13.00 -5.01
N LEU A 37 9.69 12.78 -4.98
CA LEU A 37 8.98 11.99 -5.99
C LEU A 37 9.01 12.63 -7.38
N ARG A 38 9.30 13.94 -7.47
CA ARG A 38 9.42 14.68 -8.73
C ARG A 38 10.77 14.50 -9.41
N ASP A 39 11.79 14.03 -8.69
CA ASP A 39 13.12 13.75 -9.27
C ASP A 39 13.02 12.51 -10.19
N PRO A 40 13.28 12.64 -11.50
CA PRO A 40 13.20 11.52 -12.44
C PRO A 40 14.09 10.32 -12.07
N ALA A 41 15.25 10.56 -11.42
CA ALA A 41 16.13 9.49 -10.97
C ALA A 41 15.49 8.69 -9.82
N VAL A 42 14.81 9.39 -8.90
CA VAL A 42 14.06 8.76 -7.81
C VAL A 42 12.86 7.99 -8.38
N SER A 43 12.03 8.62 -9.22
CA SER A 43 10.86 7.96 -9.82
C SER A 43 11.26 6.74 -10.65
N GLY A 44 12.36 6.83 -11.41
CA GLY A 44 12.89 5.73 -12.20
C GLY A 44 13.31 4.54 -11.34
N GLU A 45 13.96 4.77 -10.21
CA GLU A 45 14.33 3.70 -9.28
C GLU A 45 13.11 3.08 -8.58
N ILE A 46 12.11 3.91 -8.20
CA ILE A 46 10.82 3.41 -7.69
C ILE A 46 10.17 2.47 -8.70
N ALA A 47 10.12 2.87 -9.98
CA ALA A 47 9.54 2.05 -11.04
C ALA A 47 10.26 0.70 -11.20
N VAL A 48 11.59 0.68 -11.12
CA VAL A 48 12.38 -0.56 -11.15
C VAL A 48 12.05 -1.45 -9.95
N LYS A 49 11.95 -0.89 -8.74
CA LYS A 49 11.60 -1.64 -7.52
C LYS A 49 10.19 -2.19 -7.58
N MET A 50 9.22 -1.40 -8.03
CA MET A 50 7.84 -1.84 -8.23
C MET A 50 7.73 -2.93 -9.29
N SER A 51 8.47 -2.82 -10.41
CA SER A 51 8.51 -3.89 -11.42
C SER A 51 9.01 -5.21 -10.85
N ARG A 52 10.05 -5.19 -10.01
CA ARG A 52 10.54 -6.40 -9.32
C ARG A 52 9.51 -6.93 -8.33
N PHE A 53 8.84 -6.04 -7.59
CA PHE A 53 7.78 -6.39 -6.64
C PHE A 53 6.60 -7.08 -7.33
N HIS A 54 6.11 -6.52 -8.44
CA HIS A 54 5.04 -7.10 -9.26
C HIS A 54 5.42 -8.47 -9.84
N GLY A 55 6.72 -8.74 -10.05
CA GLY A 55 7.22 -10.04 -10.50
C GLY A 55 7.28 -11.12 -9.42
N MET A 56 6.96 -10.81 -8.16
CA MET A 56 7.07 -11.77 -7.06
C MET A 56 5.94 -12.79 -7.06
N VAL A 57 6.30 -14.07 -7.04
CA VAL A 57 5.35 -15.15 -6.78
C VAL A 57 5.25 -15.38 -5.28
N MET A 58 4.14 -14.94 -4.70
CA MET A 58 3.83 -15.08 -3.27
C MET A 58 2.79 -16.19 -3.03
N PRO A 59 2.89 -16.94 -1.92
CA PRO A 59 1.99 -18.04 -1.58
C PRO A 59 0.68 -17.53 -0.95
N PHE A 60 0.00 -16.61 -1.62
CA PHE A 60 -1.29 -16.04 -1.21
C PHE A 60 -2.35 -16.28 -2.30
N ASN A 61 -3.62 -15.96 -1.98
CA ASN A 61 -4.67 -15.96 -2.99
C ASN A 61 -4.31 -14.98 -4.12
N LYS A 62 -4.39 -15.44 -5.36
CA LYS A 62 -4.04 -14.69 -6.57
C LYS A 62 -5.22 -13.91 -7.16
N GLU A 63 -6.42 -14.07 -6.62
CA GLU A 63 -7.58 -13.29 -7.04
C GLU A 63 -7.52 -11.86 -6.45
N PRO A 64 -7.84 -10.81 -7.24
CA PRO A 64 -7.76 -9.41 -6.81
C PRO A 64 -8.97 -8.99 -5.96
N LYS A 65 -9.25 -9.76 -4.89
CA LYS A 65 -10.42 -9.55 -4.01
C LYS A 65 -10.20 -8.47 -2.96
N TRP A 66 -8.94 -8.12 -2.67
CA TRP A 66 -8.60 -7.27 -1.54
C TRP A 66 -9.17 -5.86 -1.69
N LEU A 67 -9.02 -5.22 -2.85
CA LEU A 67 -9.45 -3.85 -3.08
C LEU A 67 -10.97 -3.69 -2.84
N PHE A 68 -11.80 -4.44 -3.56
CA PHE A 68 -13.26 -4.36 -3.42
C PHE A 68 -13.76 -4.87 -2.07
N GLY A 69 -13.18 -5.96 -1.54
CA GLY A 69 -13.55 -6.48 -0.23
C GLY A 69 -13.31 -5.46 0.90
N THR A 70 -12.18 -4.73 0.83
CA THR A 70 -11.87 -3.65 1.78
C THR A 70 -12.82 -2.47 1.63
N MET A 71 -13.11 -2.02 0.41
CA MET A 71 -14.04 -0.91 0.18
C MET A 71 -15.47 -1.25 0.62
N GLU A 72 -15.97 -2.45 0.29
CA GLU A 72 -17.29 -2.93 0.73
C GLU A 72 -17.38 -3.00 2.26
N TRP A 73 -16.30 -3.44 2.93
CA TRP A 73 -16.24 -3.43 4.39
C TRP A 73 -16.30 -2.01 4.95
N TYR A 74 -15.53 -1.06 4.40
CA TYR A 74 -15.57 0.34 4.84
C TYR A 74 -16.94 0.99 4.63
N LEU A 75 -17.63 0.72 3.51
CA LEU A 75 -18.98 1.24 3.28
C LEU A 75 -19.96 0.78 4.37
N LYS A 76 -19.88 -0.48 4.79
CA LYS A 76 -20.69 -1.00 5.92
C LYS A 76 -20.35 -0.26 7.22
N GLN A 77 -19.07 -0.04 7.51
CA GLN A 77 -18.66 0.71 8.70
C GLN A 77 -19.17 2.16 8.66
N ILE A 78 -19.08 2.84 7.52
CA ILE A 78 -19.57 4.22 7.33
C ILE A 78 -21.09 4.29 7.54
N ALA A 79 -21.85 3.26 7.14
CA ALA A 79 -23.29 3.21 7.36
C ALA A 79 -23.67 3.18 8.86
N GLU A 80 -22.83 2.58 9.70
CA GLU A 80 -23.05 2.46 11.14
C GLU A 80 -22.34 3.55 11.96
N LEU A 81 -21.38 4.26 11.35
CA LEU A 81 -20.54 5.24 12.03
C LEU A 81 -21.34 6.42 12.59
N THR A 82 -20.91 6.93 13.74
CA THR A 82 -21.43 8.16 14.32
C THR A 82 -20.34 8.81 15.15
N PHE A 83 -20.44 10.12 15.37
CA PHE A 83 -19.46 10.90 16.11
C PHE A 83 -20.14 11.63 17.26
N ALA A 84 -19.42 11.84 18.37
CA ALA A 84 -19.90 12.66 19.48
C ALA A 84 -19.97 14.14 19.07
N GLU A 85 -18.89 14.63 18.46
CA GLU A 85 -18.72 16.03 18.09
C GLU A 85 -19.66 16.46 16.94
N PRO A 86 -20.38 17.59 17.08
CA PRO A 86 -21.30 18.08 16.06
C PRO A 86 -20.66 18.31 14.69
N GLU A 87 -19.45 18.89 14.65
CA GLU A 87 -18.75 19.19 13.39
C GLU A 87 -18.40 17.91 12.61
N GLN A 88 -17.99 16.85 13.30
CA GLN A 88 -17.70 15.56 12.68
C GLN A 88 -18.96 14.88 12.15
N ARG A 89 -20.08 15.02 12.89
CA ARG A 89 -21.38 14.51 12.47
C ARG A 89 -21.87 15.21 11.21
N GLU A 90 -21.72 16.53 11.13
CA GLU A 90 -22.06 17.30 9.93
C GLU A 90 -21.25 16.84 8.71
N LYS A 91 -19.93 16.65 8.87
CA LYS A 91 -19.06 16.09 7.81
C LYS A 91 -19.49 14.69 7.38
N LEU A 92 -19.88 13.83 8.33
CA LEU A 92 -20.37 12.48 8.02
C LEU A 92 -21.70 12.52 7.26
N GLU A 93 -22.63 13.39 7.65
CA GLU A 93 -23.90 13.55 6.94
C GLU A 93 -23.70 14.13 5.52
N GLN A 94 -22.75 15.05 5.35
CA GLN A 94 -22.32 15.50 4.02
C GLN A 94 -21.78 14.33 3.18
N LEU A 95 -20.95 13.45 3.75
CA LEU A 95 -20.47 12.25 3.05
C LEU A 95 -21.60 11.27 2.71
N ARG A 96 -22.55 11.06 3.62
CA ARG A 96 -23.72 10.20 3.42
C ARG A 96 -24.72 10.75 2.42
N SER A 97 -24.66 12.06 2.12
CA SER A 97 -25.50 12.66 1.08
C SER A 97 -25.15 12.15 -0.33
N TYR A 98 -23.93 11.63 -0.53
CA TYR A 98 -23.53 10.96 -1.76
C TYR A 98 -23.99 9.50 -1.79
N ASN A 99 -24.33 9.00 -2.97
CA ASN A 99 -24.65 7.58 -3.16
C ASN A 99 -23.35 6.76 -3.32
N LEU A 100 -22.62 6.59 -2.22
CA LEU A 100 -21.32 5.90 -2.21
C LEU A 100 -21.41 4.45 -2.73
N GLU A 101 -22.53 3.77 -2.55
CA GLU A 101 -22.74 2.44 -3.11
C GLU A 101 -22.79 2.46 -4.64
N GLN A 102 -23.47 3.45 -5.22
CA GLN A 102 -23.53 3.60 -6.67
C GLN A 102 -22.17 4.00 -7.24
N GLU A 103 -21.47 4.94 -6.59
CA GLU A 103 -20.10 5.30 -6.98
C GLU A 103 -19.19 4.07 -6.95
N MET A 104 -19.34 3.22 -5.94
CA MET A 104 -18.57 1.99 -5.84
C MET A 104 -18.88 0.99 -6.95
N ARG A 105 -20.16 0.79 -7.29
CA ARG A 105 -20.52 -0.06 -8.44
C ARG A 105 -19.92 0.46 -9.74
N SER A 106 -20.04 1.77 -10.00
CA SER A 106 -19.48 2.40 -11.19
C SER A 106 -17.95 2.24 -11.29
N LEU A 107 -17.24 2.45 -10.17
CA LEU A 107 -15.78 2.26 -10.13
C LEU A 107 -15.40 0.79 -10.37
N ARG A 108 -16.17 -0.16 -9.80
CA ARG A 108 -15.94 -1.59 -10.02
C ARG A 108 -16.08 -1.97 -11.49
N ASP A 109 -17.16 -1.55 -12.14
CA ASP A 109 -17.39 -1.83 -13.56
C ASP A 109 -16.25 -1.26 -14.43
N LEU A 110 -15.79 -0.04 -14.12
CA LEU A 110 -14.68 0.59 -14.82
C LEU A 110 -13.37 -0.19 -14.66
N LEU A 111 -13.04 -0.62 -13.45
CA LEU A 111 -11.80 -1.35 -13.17
C LEU A 111 -11.83 -2.77 -13.73
N GLU A 112 -12.96 -3.49 -13.62
CA GLU A 112 -13.12 -4.84 -14.17
C GLU A 112 -13.11 -4.84 -15.71
N SER A 113 -13.52 -3.75 -16.37
CA SER A 113 -13.42 -3.60 -17.83
C SER A 113 -12.01 -3.23 -18.33
N THR A 114 -11.10 -2.86 -17.44
CA THR A 114 -9.72 -2.52 -17.78
C THR A 114 -8.85 -3.78 -17.73
N PRO A 115 -8.19 -4.20 -18.82
CA PRO A 115 -7.38 -5.43 -18.86
C PRO A 115 -6.02 -5.24 -18.16
N SER A 116 -6.04 -4.93 -16.86
CA SER A 116 -4.84 -4.84 -16.02
C SER A 116 -4.48 -6.24 -15.50
N PRO A 117 -3.24 -6.72 -15.69
CA PRO A 117 -2.82 -8.00 -15.15
C PRO A 117 -2.84 -7.99 -13.62
N VAL A 118 -3.20 -9.13 -13.05
CA VAL A 118 -3.16 -9.35 -11.61
C VAL A 118 -1.75 -9.76 -11.19
N VAL A 119 -1.14 -8.98 -10.31
CA VAL A 119 0.24 -9.15 -9.81
C VAL A 119 0.27 -8.95 -8.30
N PHE A 120 1.39 -9.27 -7.65
CA PHE A 120 1.56 -8.93 -6.24
C PHE A 120 1.85 -7.43 -6.10
N CYS A 121 0.91 -6.68 -5.52
CA CYS A 121 0.95 -5.22 -5.39
C CYS A 121 1.25 -4.80 -3.95
N HIS A 122 1.93 -3.65 -3.80
CA HIS A 122 2.16 -3.05 -2.49
C HIS A 122 0.89 -2.39 -1.92
N ASN A 123 0.06 -1.82 -2.81
CA ASN A 123 -1.18 -1.08 -2.56
C ASN A 123 -1.05 0.23 -1.75
N ASP A 124 0.15 0.62 -1.30
CA ASP A 124 0.37 1.88 -0.56
C ASP A 124 1.78 2.44 -0.80
N VAL A 125 2.11 2.75 -2.05
CA VAL A 125 3.43 3.25 -2.45
C VAL A 125 3.50 4.78 -2.29
N GLN A 126 3.25 5.26 -1.07
CA GLN A 126 3.44 6.66 -0.70
C GLN A 126 4.90 6.94 -0.29
N GLU A 127 5.32 8.21 -0.28
CA GLU A 127 6.68 8.63 0.08
C GLU A 127 7.13 8.15 1.47
N GLY A 128 6.19 8.02 2.41
CA GLY A 128 6.46 7.53 3.77
C GLY A 128 6.94 6.08 3.80
N ASN A 129 6.57 5.29 2.79
CA ASN A 129 6.87 3.87 2.65
C ASN A 129 8.08 3.61 1.73
N ILE A 130 8.81 4.68 1.36
CA ILE A 130 10.00 4.60 0.54
C ILE A 130 11.15 5.23 1.32
N LEU A 131 12.14 4.40 1.67
CA LEU A 131 13.32 4.82 2.41
C LEU A 131 14.47 5.14 1.45
N LEU A 132 15.08 6.31 1.61
CA LEU A 132 16.40 6.61 1.06
C LEU A 132 17.48 6.16 2.05
N LEU A 133 18.27 5.17 1.64
CA LEU A 133 19.30 4.52 2.45
C LEU A 133 20.53 5.41 2.60
N ALA A 134 20.96 5.64 3.84
CA ALA A 134 22.13 6.47 4.14
C ALA A 134 23.42 5.84 3.59
N GLY A 135 24.29 6.66 3.00
CA GLY A 135 25.57 6.21 2.43
C GLY A 135 25.44 5.48 1.09
N ARG A 136 24.25 5.48 0.48
CA ARG A 136 23.99 4.90 -0.85
C ARG A 136 23.56 5.95 -1.87
N GLU A 137 23.65 7.24 -1.58
CA GLU A 137 23.03 8.32 -2.36
C GLU A 137 23.51 8.37 -3.82
N GLY A 138 24.75 7.91 -4.09
CA GLY A 138 25.34 7.79 -5.43
C GLY A 138 25.18 6.42 -6.11
N SER A 139 24.46 5.48 -5.48
CA SER A 139 24.17 4.15 -6.02
C SER A 139 22.82 4.12 -6.73
N SER A 140 22.65 3.20 -7.68
CA SER A 140 21.37 2.89 -8.33
C SER A 140 20.44 2.00 -7.48
N ASP A 141 20.86 1.64 -6.26
CA ASP A 141 20.09 0.84 -5.30
C ASP A 141 20.09 1.52 -3.92
N ARG A 142 19.56 2.74 -3.90
CA ARG A 142 19.52 3.64 -2.75
C ARG A 142 18.15 3.73 -2.11
N LEU A 143 17.09 3.24 -2.76
CA LEU A 143 15.75 3.23 -2.21
C LEU A 143 15.38 1.86 -1.62
N MET A 144 14.44 1.82 -0.69
CA MET A 144 13.85 0.57 -0.19
C MET A 144 12.36 0.78 0.06
N LEU A 145 11.54 -0.14 -0.45
CA LEU A 145 10.11 -0.20 -0.12
C LEU A 145 9.95 -0.86 1.25
N ILE A 146 9.05 -0.32 2.07
CA ILE A 146 8.72 -0.84 3.40
C ILE A 146 7.21 -0.80 3.61
N ASP A 147 6.76 -1.37 4.72
CA ASP A 147 5.36 -1.32 5.16
C ASP A 147 4.36 -1.97 4.19
N PHE A 148 4.50 -3.28 4.08
CA PHE A 148 3.72 -4.11 3.17
C PHE A 148 2.35 -4.51 3.73
N GLU A 149 1.81 -3.81 4.72
CA GLU A 149 0.60 -4.24 5.44
C GLU A 149 -0.63 -4.42 4.54
N TYR A 150 -0.74 -3.63 3.48
CA TYR A 150 -1.81 -3.69 2.49
C TYR A 150 -1.49 -4.58 1.28
N SER A 151 -0.29 -5.18 1.22
CA SER A 151 0.13 -5.90 0.02
C SER A 151 -0.74 -7.13 -0.25
N SER A 152 -1.12 -7.33 -1.50
CA SER A 152 -1.97 -8.45 -1.92
C SER A 152 -1.85 -8.64 -3.43
N TYR A 153 -2.38 -9.74 -3.96
CA TYR A 153 -2.57 -9.79 -5.41
C TYR A 153 -3.69 -8.81 -5.79
N ASN A 154 -3.39 -7.92 -6.73
CA ASN A 154 -4.28 -6.88 -7.19
C ASN A 154 -3.96 -6.52 -8.65
N TYR A 155 -4.78 -5.68 -9.26
CA TYR A 155 -4.47 -5.08 -10.55
C TYR A 155 -3.20 -4.20 -10.43
N ARG A 156 -2.30 -4.28 -11.43
CA ARG A 156 -1.02 -3.54 -11.42
C ARG A 156 -1.16 -2.03 -11.52
#